data_AF-A0A7X7WQC5-F1
#
_entry.id   AF-A0A7X7WQC5-F1
#
_cell.length_a   1.000
_cell.length_b   1.000
_cell.length_c   1.000
_cell.angle_alpha   90.00
_cell.angle_beta   90.00
_cell.angle_gamma   90.00
#
_symmetry.space_group_name_H-M   'P 1'
#
loop_
_entity.id
_entity.type
_entity.pdbx_description
1 polymer ?
#
loop_
_entity_poly.entity_id
_entity_poly.type
_entity_poly.pdbx_seq_one_letter_code
_entity_poly.pdbx_strand_id
1 'polypeptide(L)'
;MERNFFCTHPEQLFFHFRHASFCCTRKKKPSLQELRKIPYFYTNSPGYMNKNVEILLEKARRYCSARETSRHDMKQKLRQWGTPPENMEDILLSLEKENFINESRFARAAAGDKFRFEKWGRMKIRHFLLQHHISEPVIEEALQSIDEEEYRSLIYREIKKKNDTIAAGNLWERKSKLFRFAQARGYESELALQALDRILNE
;
A
#
# COMPACT_ATOMS: atom_id res chain seq x y z
N MET A 1 -16.37 59.19 -22.49
CA MET A 1 -16.38 58.84 -21.05
C MET A 1 -17.49 57.83 -20.85
N GLU A 2 -17.18 56.56 -21.09
CA GLU A 2 -18.15 55.48 -20.98
C GLU A 2 -18.18 54.92 -19.55
N ARG A 3 -19.36 55.09 -18.97
CA ARG A 3 -20.04 54.39 -17.88
C ARG A 3 -19.53 52.97 -17.56
N ASN A 4 -19.16 52.75 -16.31
CA ASN A 4 -19.20 51.43 -15.68
C ASN A 4 -20.54 51.27 -14.95
N PHE A 5 -21.38 50.39 -15.48
CA PHE A 5 -22.56 49.88 -14.78
C PHE A 5 -22.19 48.54 -14.12
N PHE A 6 -22.54 48.43 -12.85
CA PHE A 6 -22.63 47.20 -12.08
C PHE A 6 -23.45 46.13 -12.81
N CYS A 7 -22.98 44.89 -12.79
CA CYS A 7 -23.86 43.72 -12.92
C CYS A 7 -23.58 42.78 -11.73
N THR A 8 -24.43 42.93 -10.72
CA THR A 8 -24.81 41.88 -9.76
C THR A 8 -25.42 40.67 -10.49
N HIS A 9 -25.33 39.50 -9.87
CA HIS A 9 -25.90 38.20 -10.29
C HIS A 9 -27.28 38.24 -10.99
N PRO A 10 -27.58 37.27 -11.87
CA PRO A 10 -28.43 36.16 -11.41
C PRO A 10 -28.21 34.80 -12.10
N GLU A 11 -28.67 33.76 -11.39
CA GLU A 11 -29.05 32.44 -11.91
C GLU A 11 -30.17 32.53 -12.98
N GLN A 12 -30.35 31.41 -13.70
CA GLN A 12 -31.42 31.08 -14.65
C GLN A 12 -31.26 31.60 -16.09
N LEU A 13 -30.99 30.67 -17.02
CA LEU A 13 -31.82 30.44 -18.22
C LEU A 13 -31.30 29.23 -19.00
N PHE A 14 -31.80 28.05 -18.58
CA PHE A 14 -32.00 26.90 -19.45
C PHE A 14 -33.03 27.29 -20.53
N PHE A 15 -32.96 26.66 -21.72
CA PHE A 15 -33.97 26.67 -22.77
C PHE A 15 -34.20 27.97 -23.56
N HIS A 16 -33.37 28.22 -24.58
CA HIS A 16 -33.80 28.32 -25.98
C HIS A 16 -32.59 28.65 -26.85
N PHE A 17 -32.41 27.93 -27.95
CA PHE A 17 -31.96 28.40 -29.27
C PHE A 17 -31.48 27.21 -30.10
N ARG A 18 -32.47 26.44 -30.58
CA ARG A 18 -32.40 25.84 -31.90
C ARG A 18 -32.25 26.98 -32.93
N HIS A 19 -31.43 26.77 -33.95
CA HIS A 19 -31.13 27.67 -35.06
C HIS A 19 -30.19 28.84 -34.74
N ALA A 20 -28.89 28.55 -34.68
CA ALA A 20 -27.87 29.52 -35.09
C ALA A 20 -26.94 28.82 -36.08
N SER A 21 -26.97 29.31 -37.31
CA SER A 21 -26.15 28.92 -38.43
C SER A 21 -24.67 28.84 -38.05
N PHE A 22 -24.00 27.89 -38.70
CA PHE A 22 -22.56 27.84 -38.89
C PHE A 22 -22.01 29.25 -39.22
N CYS A 23 -21.57 29.99 -38.20
CA CYS A 23 -20.68 31.12 -38.38
C CYS A 23 -19.29 30.64 -37.99
N CYS A 24 -18.50 30.39 -39.02
CA CYS A 24 -17.11 29.96 -38.97
C CYS A 24 -16.22 31.10 -38.43
N THR A 25 -16.45 31.56 -37.21
CA THR A 25 -15.48 32.41 -36.52
C THR A 25 -14.42 31.48 -35.94
N ARG A 26 -13.23 31.48 -36.54
CA ARG A 26 -11.99 30.97 -35.94
C ARG A 26 -11.85 31.60 -34.54
N LYS A 27 -12.38 30.96 -33.51
CA LYS A 27 -12.03 31.29 -32.13
C LYS A 27 -10.54 30.94 -32.01
N LYS A 28 -9.68 31.96 -31.92
CA LYS A 28 -8.25 31.78 -31.64
C LYS A 28 -8.13 30.82 -30.46
N LYS A 29 -7.34 29.75 -30.60
CA LYS A 29 -6.97 28.91 -29.47
C LYS A 29 -6.32 29.84 -28.42
N PRO A 30 -6.80 29.82 -27.17
CA PRO A 30 -6.24 30.66 -26.12
C PRO A 30 -4.75 30.32 -25.94
N SER A 31 -3.96 31.34 -25.63
CA SER A 31 -2.53 31.19 -25.41
C SER A 31 -2.25 30.36 -24.14
N LEU A 32 -1.11 29.67 -24.09
CA LEU A 32 -0.70 28.87 -22.93
C LEU A 32 -0.64 29.70 -21.61
N GLN A 33 -0.51 31.02 -21.72
CA GLN A 33 -0.52 31.93 -20.58
C GLN A 33 -1.94 32.25 -20.08
N GLU A 34 -2.96 32.20 -20.94
CA GLU A 34 -4.37 32.38 -20.56
C GLU A 34 -4.95 31.14 -19.90
N LEU A 35 -4.51 29.95 -20.32
CA LEU A 35 -4.91 28.68 -19.70
C LEU A 35 -4.43 28.53 -18.24
N ARG A 36 -3.33 29.20 -17.86
CA ARG A 36 -2.80 29.20 -16.49
C ARG A 36 -3.57 30.09 -15.51
N LYS A 37 -4.46 30.96 -16.01
CA LYS A 37 -5.29 31.87 -15.20
C LYS A 37 -6.68 31.31 -14.90
N ILE A 38 -7.01 30.13 -15.42
CA ILE A 38 -8.25 29.44 -15.13
C ILE A 38 -8.10 28.81 -13.74
N PRO A 39 -9.03 29.06 -12.80
CA PRO A 39 -8.98 28.40 -11.50
C PRO A 39 -8.96 26.89 -11.72
N TYR A 40 -8.04 26.19 -11.04
CA TYR A 40 -7.82 24.73 -11.09
C TYR A 40 -9.09 23.89 -10.79
N PHE A 41 -10.21 24.54 -10.46
CA PHE A 41 -11.50 23.93 -10.19
C PHE A 41 -12.29 23.46 -11.43
N TYR A 42 -11.94 23.87 -12.65
CA TYR A 42 -12.76 23.62 -13.85
C TYR A 42 -12.27 22.53 -14.83
N THR A 43 -11.29 21.70 -14.46
CA THR A 43 -10.92 20.53 -15.29
C THR A 43 -11.61 19.22 -14.87
N ASN A 44 -12.35 19.21 -13.76
CA ASN A 44 -13.13 18.04 -13.32
C ASN A 44 -14.63 18.25 -13.63
N SER A 45 -14.95 18.37 -14.92
CA SER A 45 -16.30 18.06 -15.39
C SER A 45 -16.52 16.54 -15.30
N PRO A 46 -17.67 16.03 -14.80
CA PRO A 46 -17.91 14.61 -14.49
C PRO A 46 -17.97 13.66 -15.70
N GLY A 47 -17.51 14.08 -16.88
CA GLY A 47 -17.68 13.36 -18.15
C GLY A 47 -16.41 13.19 -18.99
N TYR A 48 -15.21 13.42 -18.44
CA TYR A 48 -13.96 13.17 -19.16
C TYR A 48 -12.95 12.42 -18.29
N MET A 49 -13.25 11.14 -18.02
CA MET A 49 -12.21 10.21 -17.61
C MET A 49 -11.17 10.14 -18.74
N ASN A 50 -9.92 10.47 -18.43
CA ASN A 50 -8.83 10.28 -19.36
C ASN A 50 -8.76 8.78 -19.68
N LYS A 51 -8.98 8.36 -20.93
CA LYS A 51 -8.98 6.95 -21.38
C LYS A 51 -7.79 6.14 -20.85
N ASN A 52 -6.67 6.81 -20.55
CA ASN A 52 -5.49 6.20 -19.95
C ASN A 52 -5.68 5.77 -18.48
N VAL A 53 -6.48 6.50 -17.68
CA VAL A 53 -6.76 6.18 -16.27
C VAL A 53 -7.61 4.92 -16.16
N GLU A 54 -8.61 4.76 -17.02
CA GLU A 54 -9.45 3.55 -17.05
C GLU A 54 -8.64 2.30 -17.41
N ILE A 55 -7.73 2.41 -18.39
CA ILE A 55 -6.81 1.32 -18.76
C ILE A 55 -5.88 0.98 -17.57
N LEU A 56 -5.39 1.98 -16.85
CA LEU A 56 -4.53 1.78 -15.67
C LEU A 56 -5.29 1.15 -14.51
N LEU A 57 -6.53 1.56 -14.28
CA LEU A 57 -7.41 1.00 -13.26
C LEU A 57 -7.68 -0.49 -13.53
N GLU A 58 -8.02 -0.83 -14.77
CA GLU A 58 -8.23 -2.23 -15.17
C GLU A 58 -6.95 -3.08 -15.00
N LYS A 59 -5.79 -2.50 -15.34
CA LYS A 59 -4.50 -3.15 -15.09
C LYS A 59 -4.24 -3.35 -13.59
N ALA A 60 -4.60 -2.38 -12.76
CA ALA A 60 -4.46 -2.47 -11.31
C ALA A 60 -5.40 -3.51 -10.71
N ARG A 61 -6.66 -3.59 -11.17
CA ARG A 61 -7.62 -4.65 -10.76
C ARG A 61 -7.05 -6.03 -11.02
N ARG A 62 -6.57 -6.29 -12.24
CA ARG A 62 -5.95 -7.59 -12.59
C ARG A 62 -4.75 -7.94 -11.70
N TYR A 63 -3.97 -6.93 -11.34
CA TYR A 63 -2.84 -7.10 -10.43
C TYR A 63 -3.30 -7.48 -9.01
N CYS A 64 -4.29 -6.77 -8.46
CA CYS A 64 -4.86 -7.06 -7.15
C CYS A 64 -5.61 -8.40 -7.10
N SER A 65 -6.26 -8.82 -8.20
CA SER A 65 -6.92 -10.13 -8.28
C SER A 65 -5.93 -11.30 -8.18
N ALA A 66 -4.70 -11.11 -8.66
CA ALA A 66 -3.70 -12.17 -8.66
C ALA A 66 -2.94 -12.28 -7.33
N ARG A 67 -2.88 -11.20 -6.54
CA ARG A 67 -2.13 -11.13 -5.28
C ARG A 67 -2.71 -10.11 -4.33
N GLU A 68 -2.76 -10.49 -3.06
CA GLU A 68 -3.04 -9.55 -1.98
C GLU A 68 -2.02 -8.42 -1.99
N THR A 69 -2.52 -7.19 -2.04
CA THR A 69 -1.70 -6.00 -2.26
C THR A 69 -2.15 -4.91 -1.31
N SER A 70 -1.20 -4.33 -0.57
CA SER A 70 -1.47 -3.17 0.28
C SER A 70 -1.64 -1.89 -0.55
N ARG A 71 -2.29 -0.88 0.04
CA ARG A 71 -2.34 0.47 -0.55
C ARG A 71 -0.94 0.99 -0.87
N HIS A 72 0.02 0.76 0.03
CA HIS A 72 1.42 1.17 -0.16
C HIS A 72 2.06 0.50 -1.39
N ASP A 73 1.89 -0.81 -1.53
CA ASP A 73 2.44 -1.58 -2.66
C ASP A 73 1.82 -1.17 -3.98
N MET A 74 0.50 -0.98 -4.00
CA MET A 74 -0.18 -0.55 -5.21
C MET A 74 0.27 0.85 -5.62
N LYS A 75 0.45 1.76 -4.64
CA LYS A 75 1.00 3.09 -4.89
C LYS A 75 2.43 3.03 -5.46
N GLN A 76 3.28 2.16 -4.91
CA GLN A 76 4.62 1.92 -5.49
C GLN A 76 4.53 1.38 -6.92
N LYS A 77 3.59 0.47 -7.18
CA LYS A 77 3.42 -0.13 -8.51
C LYS A 77 2.91 0.86 -9.54
N LEU A 78 1.97 1.73 -9.17
CA LEU A 78 1.49 2.82 -10.02
C LEU A 78 2.60 3.82 -10.36
N ARG A 79 3.48 4.13 -9.40
CA ARG A 79 4.70 4.92 -9.65
C ARG A 79 5.62 4.25 -10.67
N GLN A 80 5.85 2.93 -10.54
CA GLN A 80 6.65 2.17 -11.52
C GLN A 80 6.02 2.17 -12.92
N TRP A 81 4.69 2.27 -13.03
CA TRP A 81 3.99 2.39 -14.31
C TRP A 81 3.97 3.81 -14.87
N GLY A 82 4.58 4.79 -14.19
CA GLY A 82 4.61 6.19 -14.64
C GLY A 82 3.28 6.93 -14.46
N THR A 83 2.44 6.49 -13.52
CA THR A 83 1.15 7.15 -13.26
C THR A 83 1.38 8.49 -12.55
N PRO A 84 0.77 9.60 -12.99
CA PRO A 84 0.86 10.88 -12.29
C PRO A 84 0.21 10.83 -10.89
N PRO A 85 0.73 11.56 -9.88
CA PRO A 85 0.21 11.53 -8.51
C PRO A 85 -1.28 11.82 -8.38
N GLU A 86 -1.80 12.73 -9.21
CA GLU A 86 -3.22 13.09 -9.25
C GLU A 86 -4.12 11.89 -9.59
N ASN A 87 -3.72 11.08 -10.58
CA ASN A 87 -4.49 9.92 -11.01
C ASN A 87 -4.28 8.71 -10.10
N MET A 88 -3.15 8.63 -9.38
CA MET A 88 -2.86 7.52 -8.48
C MET A 88 -3.87 7.44 -7.34
N GLU A 89 -4.23 8.58 -6.76
CA GLU A 89 -5.14 8.62 -5.62
C GLU A 89 -6.55 8.18 -6.01
N ASP A 90 -7.05 8.65 -7.17
CA ASP A 90 -8.34 8.24 -7.71
C ASP A 90 -8.42 6.74 -8.00
N ILE A 91 -7.34 6.15 -8.52
CA ILE A 91 -7.24 4.70 -8.77
C ILE A 91 -7.26 3.93 -7.44
N LEU A 92 -6.46 4.35 -6.45
CA LEU A 92 -6.40 3.67 -5.15
C LEU A 92 -7.75 3.71 -4.44
N LEU A 93 -8.43 4.86 -4.42
CA LEU A 93 -9.77 5.00 -3.84
C LEU A 93 -10.79 4.10 -4.55
N SER A 94 -10.69 3.96 -5.87
CA SER A 94 -11.58 3.07 -6.63
C SER A 94 -11.34 1.60 -6.26
N LEU A 95 -10.08 1.18 -6.14
CA LEU A 95 -9.72 -0.19 -5.74
C LEU A 95 -10.15 -0.52 -4.31
N GLU A 96 -10.09 0.43 -3.38
CA GLU A 96 -10.57 0.25 -2.01
C GLU A 96 -12.10 0.15 -1.96
N LYS A 97 -12.82 1.03 -2.69
CA LYS A 97 -14.28 0.96 -2.81
C LYS A 97 -14.77 -0.37 -3.39
N GLU A 98 -14.02 -0.91 -4.35
CA GLU A 98 -14.29 -2.21 -4.96
C GLU A 98 -13.72 -3.40 -4.14
N ASN A 99 -13.12 -3.14 -2.97
CA ASN A 99 -12.54 -4.14 -2.07
C ASN A 99 -11.39 -4.99 -2.67
N PHE A 100 -10.76 -4.51 -3.75
CA PHE A 100 -9.52 -5.07 -4.29
C PHE A 100 -8.33 -4.86 -3.34
N ILE A 101 -8.33 -3.73 -2.62
CA ILE A 101 -7.36 -3.44 -1.55
C ILE A 101 -8.10 -3.57 -0.22
N ASN A 102 -7.62 -4.46 0.63
CA ASN A 102 -8.17 -4.66 1.97
C ASN A 102 -7.01 -4.91 2.95
N GLU A 103 -6.83 -4.00 3.91
CA GLU A 103 -5.69 -4.02 4.82
C GLU A 103 -5.68 -5.27 5.72
N SER A 104 -6.82 -5.67 6.27
CA SER A 104 -6.92 -6.87 7.12
C SER A 104 -6.61 -8.14 6.35
N ARG A 105 -7.13 -8.25 5.12
CA ARG A 105 -6.87 -9.40 4.23
C ARG A 105 -5.39 -9.47 3.86
N PHE A 106 -4.79 -8.33 3.52
CA PHE A 106 -3.37 -8.24 3.23
C PHE A 106 -2.50 -8.59 4.44
N ALA A 107 -2.80 -8.03 5.62
CA ALA A 107 -2.01 -8.25 6.82
C ALA A 107 -1.97 -9.73 7.22
N ARG A 108 -3.12 -10.41 7.20
CA ARG A 108 -3.23 -11.84 7.52
C ARG A 108 -2.48 -12.71 6.51
N ALA A 109 -2.66 -12.45 5.22
CA ALA A 109 -1.95 -13.18 4.17
C ALA A 109 -0.43 -12.98 4.28
N ALA A 110 0.02 -11.72 4.41
CA ALA A 110 1.43 -11.40 4.53
C ALA A 110 2.07 -11.99 5.79
N ALA A 111 1.38 -11.95 6.94
CA ALA A 111 1.87 -12.57 8.18
C ALA A 111 2.02 -14.09 8.01
N GLY A 112 1.01 -14.75 7.43
CA GLY A 112 1.02 -16.18 7.17
C GLY A 112 2.14 -16.59 6.21
N ASP A 113 2.32 -15.87 5.11
CA ASP A 113 3.39 -16.13 4.14
C ASP A 113 4.76 -15.99 4.79
N LYS A 114 5.00 -14.86 5.49
CA LYS A 114 6.28 -14.56 6.17
C LYS A 114 6.63 -15.55 7.26
N PHE A 115 5.61 -16.08 7.95
CA PHE A 115 5.77 -17.14 8.92
C PHE A 115 6.07 -18.49 8.26
N ARG A 116 5.30 -18.90 7.23
CA ARG A 116 5.40 -20.23 6.61
C ARG A 116 6.62 -20.38 5.73
N PHE A 117 6.95 -19.39 4.91
CA PHE A 117 8.03 -19.51 3.91
C PHE A 117 9.34 -18.92 4.42
N GLU A 118 9.34 -17.68 4.92
CA GLU A 118 10.57 -17.01 5.36
C GLU A 118 10.95 -17.30 6.83
N LYS A 119 10.07 -17.96 7.60
CA LYS A 119 10.31 -18.32 9.01
C LYS A 119 10.67 -17.08 9.85
N TRP A 120 9.89 -16.02 9.67
CA TRP A 120 10.06 -14.79 10.45
C TRP A 120 9.36 -14.87 11.80
N GLY A 121 9.92 -14.17 12.77
CA GLY A 121 9.27 -13.94 14.06
C GLY A 121 8.25 -12.81 14.02
N ARG A 122 7.35 -12.78 15.00
CA ARG A 122 6.27 -11.79 15.11
C ARG A 122 6.79 -10.36 15.09
N MET A 123 7.94 -10.07 15.73
CA MET A 123 8.51 -8.71 15.73
C MET A 123 8.91 -8.25 14.33
N LYS A 124 9.47 -9.15 13.52
CA LYS A 124 9.87 -8.84 12.15
C LYS A 124 8.66 -8.68 11.22
N ILE A 125 7.66 -9.54 11.40
CA ILE A 125 6.38 -9.45 10.68
C ILE A 125 5.69 -8.12 11.03
N ARG A 126 5.63 -7.76 12.32
CA ARG A 126 5.10 -6.48 12.79
C ARG A 126 5.80 -5.30 12.11
N HIS A 127 7.13 -5.29 12.11
CA HIS A 127 7.89 -4.22 11.46
C HIS A 127 7.60 -4.13 9.96
N PHE A 128 7.52 -5.28 9.28
CA PHE A 128 7.15 -5.33 7.87
C PHE A 128 5.78 -4.69 7.64
N LEU A 129 4.74 -5.10 8.37
CA LEU A 129 3.39 -4.54 8.24
C LEU A 129 3.34 -3.02 8.54
N LEU A 130 4.14 -2.55 9.49
CA LEU A 130 4.30 -1.10 9.76
C LEU A 130 4.92 -0.34 8.59
N GLN A 131 5.89 -0.92 7.88
CA GLN A 131 6.46 -0.30 6.66
C GLN A 131 5.42 -0.18 5.54
N HIS A 132 4.40 -1.06 5.52
CA HIS A 132 3.26 -0.97 4.62
C HIS A 132 2.16 0.01 5.11
N HIS A 133 2.39 0.72 6.21
CA HIS A 133 1.46 1.67 6.84
C HIS A 133 0.12 1.05 7.30
N ILE A 134 0.15 -0.20 7.71
CA ILE A 134 -1.04 -0.86 8.27
C ILE A 134 -1.25 -0.38 9.71
N SER A 135 -2.51 -0.20 10.09
CA SER A 135 -2.85 0.21 11.44
C SER A 135 -2.51 -0.87 12.49
N GLU A 136 -2.05 -0.44 13.66
CA GLU A 136 -1.70 -1.30 14.79
C GLU A 136 -2.77 -2.36 15.15
N PRO A 137 -4.08 -2.04 15.24
CA PRO A 137 -5.09 -3.06 15.57
C PRO A 137 -5.17 -4.18 14.54
N VAL A 138 -5.01 -3.87 13.25
CA VAL A 138 -5.02 -4.85 12.16
C VAL A 138 -3.77 -5.73 12.20
N ILE A 139 -2.64 -5.15 12.57
CA ILE A 139 -1.38 -5.88 12.75
C ILE A 139 -1.51 -6.90 13.88
N GLU A 140 -2.05 -6.48 15.02
CA GLU A 140 -2.25 -7.35 16.17
C GLU A 140 -3.19 -8.52 15.83
N GLU A 141 -4.30 -8.25 15.15
CA GLU A 141 -5.21 -9.30 14.66
C GLU A 141 -4.50 -10.30 13.73
N ALA A 142 -3.66 -9.80 12.82
CA ALA A 142 -2.90 -10.65 11.91
C ALA A 142 -1.86 -11.52 12.65
N LEU A 143 -1.18 -10.98 13.66
CA LEU A 143 -0.21 -11.73 14.47
C LEU A 143 -0.87 -12.78 15.36
N GLN A 144 -2.05 -12.49 15.89
CA GLN A 144 -2.86 -13.43 16.68
C GLN A 144 -3.37 -14.61 15.86
N SER A 145 -3.48 -14.46 14.54
CA SER A 145 -3.85 -15.58 13.66
C SER A 145 -2.79 -16.68 13.55
N ILE A 146 -1.57 -16.42 14.05
CA ILE A 146 -0.48 -17.39 14.08
C ILE A 146 -0.61 -18.25 15.34
N ASP A 147 -0.81 -19.56 15.16
CA ASP A 147 -0.89 -20.54 16.24
C ASP A 147 0.37 -20.49 17.13
N GLU A 148 0.16 -20.39 18.44
CA GLU A 148 1.26 -20.19 19.38
C GLU A 148 2.15 -21.43 19.51
N GLU A 149 1.58 -22.64 19.43
CA GLU A 149 2.33 -23.89 19.55
C GLU A 149 3.16 -24.14 18.28
N GLU A 150 2.58 -23.88 17.09
CA GLU A 150 3.30 -23.90 15.82
C GLU A 150 4.44 -22.88 15.82
N TYR A 151 4.20 -21.69 16.37
CA TYR A 151 5.21 -20.63 16.48
C TYR A 151 6.40 -21.04 17.37
N ARG A 152 6.13 -21.55 18.58
CA ARG A 152 7.16 -22.05 19.50
C ARG A 152 7.96 -23.21 18.89
N SER A 153 7.25 -24.14 18.25
CA SER A 153 7.86 -25.26 17.54
C SER A 153 8.75 -24.84 16.38
N LEU A 154 8.37 -23.79 15.65
CA LEU A 154 9.17 -23.21 14.58
C LEU A 154 10.46 -22.56 15.11
N ILE A 155 10.36 -21.76 16.18
CA ILE A 155 11.51 -21.13 16.82
C ILE A 155 12.54 -22.18 17.24
N TYR A 156 12.10 -23.20 18.00
CA TYR A 156 12.98 -24.28 18.45
C TYR A 156 13.67 -24.98 17.28
N ARG A 157 12.91 -25.34 16.24
CA ARG A 157 13.43 -26.05 15.07
C ARG A 157 14.48 -25.25 14.31
N GLU A 158 14.23 -23.96 14.09
CA GLU A 158 15.15 -23.10 13.34
C GLU A 158 16.43 -22.80 14.14
N ILE A 159 16.31 -22.61 15.46
CA ILE A 159 17.47 -22.41 16.34
C ILE A 159 18.28 -23.69 16.46
N LYS A 160 17.63 -24.86 16.59
CA LYS A 160 18.30 -26.17 16.63
C LYS A 160 19.09 -26.44 15.35
N LYS A 161 18.45 -26.29 14.19
CA LYS A 161 19.14 -26.35 12.90
C LYS A 161 20.35 -25.42 12.84
N LYS A 162 20.24 -24.21 13.40
CA LYS A 162 21.38 -23.28 13.43
C LYS A 162 22.48 -23.77 14.38
N ASN A 163 22.12 -24.31 15.54
CA ASN A 163 23.07 -24.86 16.52
C ASN A 163 23.94 -25.97 15.91
N ASP A 164 23.33 -26.84 15.11
CA ASP A 164 24.03 -27.95 14.45
C ASP A 164 25.11 -27.47 13.45
N THR A 165 24.96 -26.25 12.93
CA THR A 165 25.94 -25.63 12.00
C THR A 165 27.04 -24.83 12.71
N ILE A 166 26.92 -24.57 14.00
CA ILE A 166 27.86 -23.70 14.72
C ILE A 166 29.05 -24.53 15.23
N ALA A 167 30.22 -24.28 14.63
CA ALA A 167 31.50 -24.56 15.26
C ALA A 167 31.81 -23.43 16.26
N ALA A 168 31.66 -23.71 17.56
CA ALA A 168 32.06 -22.82 18.63
C ALA A 168 32.79 -23.63 19.70
N GLY A 169 33.92 -23.08 20.18
CA GLY A 169 34.76 -23.74 21.18
C GLY A 169 34.19 -23.67 22.60
N ASN A 170 33.41 -22.64 22.93
CA ASN A 170 32.79 -22.46 24.25
C ASN A 170 31.26 -22.28 24.17
N LEU A 171 30.57 -22.56 25.28
CA LEU A 171 29.11 -22.45 25.38
C LEU A 171 28.62 -21.01 25.28
N TRP A 172 29.38 -20.05 25.81
CA TRP A 172 28.98 -18.65 25.83
C TRP A 172 28.96 -18.02 24.43
N GLU A 173 29.98 -18.26 23.60
CA GLU A 173 29.99 -17.81 22.21
C GLU A 173 28.89 -18.50 21.41
N ARG A 174 28.64 -19.79 21.67
CA ARG A 174 27.54 -20.52 21.03
C ARG A 174 26.19 -19.88 21.35
N LYS A 175 25.91 -19.62 22.63
CA LYS A 175 24.69 -18.91 23.08
C LYS A 175 24.58 -17.53 22.44
N SER A 176 25.67 -16.76 22.40
CA SER A 176 25.69 -15.43 21.76
C SER A 176 25.39 -15.50 20.25
N LYS A 177 26.00 -16.46 19.52
CA LYS A 177 25.76 -16.66 18.08
C LYS A 177 24.31 -17.05 17.79
N LEU A 178 23.75 -17.97 18.59
CA LEU A 178 22.35 -18.39 18.47
C LEU A 178 21.38 -17.24 18.77
N PHE A 179 21.65 -16.46 19.82
CA PHE A 179 20.79 -15.35 20.19
C PHE A 179 20.77 -14.26 19.12
N ARG A 180 21.94 -13.91 18.55
CA ARG A 180 22.00 -12.98 17.41
C ARG A 180 21.22 -13.48 16.20
N PHE A 181 21.30 -14.78 15.91
CA PHE A 181 20.51 -15.39 14.85
C PHE A 181 19.00 -15.27 15.11
N ALA A 182 18.55 -15.57 16.32
CA ALA A 182 17.15 -15.45 16.72
C ALA A 182 16.64 -13.99 16.59
N GLN A 183 17.42 -13.03 17.08
CA GLN A 183 17.10 -11.60 16.95
C GLN A 183 17.06 -11.14 15.49
N ALA A 184 17.95 -11.64 14.61
CA ALA A 184 17.94 -11.31 13.18
C ALA A 184 16.71 -11.87 12.44
N ARG A 185 16.13 -12.97 12.94
CA ARG A 185 14.83 -13.49 12.49
C ARG A 185 13.64 -12.75 13.10
N GLY A 186 13.88 -11.97 14.16
CA GLY A 186 12.91 -11.16 14.89
C GLY A 186 11.97 -11.99 15.76
N TYR A 187 12.51 -13.05 16.37
CA TYR A 187 11.83 -13.73 17.46
C TYR A 187 11.87 -12.88 18.72
N GLU A 188 10.85 -13.01 19.55
CA GLU A 188 10.77 -12.38 20.87
C GLU A 188 11.89 -12.92 21.75
N SER A 189 12.57 -12.02 22.46
CA SER A 189 13.79 -12.39 23.19
C SER A 189 13.51 -13.42 24.28
N GLU A 190 12.34 -13.39 24.92
CA GLU A 190 11.93 -14.38 25.91
C GLU A 190 11.81 -15.79 25.31
N LEU A 191 11.05 -15.96 24.23
CA LEU A 191 10.85 -17.25 23.56
C LEU A 191 12.17 -17.77 22.96
N ALA A 192 12.99 -16.86 22.42
CA ALA A 192 14.31 -17.21 21.93
C ALA A 192 15.20 -17.76 23.07
N LEU A 193 15.26 -17.08 24.21
CA LEU A 193 16.06 -17.52 25.36
C LEU A 193 15.59 -18.87 25.90
N GLN A 194 14.28 -19.08 26.04
CA GLN A 194 13.71 -20.37 26.44
C GLN A 194 14.12 -21.50 25.48
N ALA A 195 14.04 -21.26 24.16
CA ALA A 195 14.45 -22.24 23.16
C ALA A 195 15.96 -22.52 23.21
N LEU A 196 16.79 -21.48 23.42
CA LEU A 196 18.25 -21.62 23.55
C LEU A 196 18.60 -22.46 24.78
N ASP A 197 18.01 -22.16 25.93
CA ASP A 197 18.29 -22.89 27.17
C ASP A 197 17.86 -24.35 27.06
N ARG A 198 16.72 -24.62 26.41
CA ARG A 198 16.32 -26.00 26.08
C ARG A 198 17.35 -26.72 25.22
N ILE A 199 17.82 -26.09 24.13
CA ILE A 199 18.77 -26.71 23.18
C ILE A 199 20.16 -26.94 23.80
N LEU A 200 20.60 -26.07 24.73
CA LEU A 200 21.92 -26.17 25.34
C LEU A 200 21.97 -27.14 26.55
N ASN A 201 20.80 -27.52 27.09
CA ASN A 201 20.67 -28.49 28.18
C ASN A 201 20.29 -29.89 27.67
N GLU A 202 20.03 -30.06 26.36
CA GLU A 202 19.90 -31.35 25.68
C GLU A 202 21.27 -32.00 25.46
#